data_AF-A0A015L754-F1
#
_entry.id   AF-A0A015L754-F1
#
_cell.length_a   1.000
_cell.length_b   1.000
_cell.length_c   1.000
_cell.angle_alpha   90.00
_cell.angle_beta   90.00
_cell.angle_gamma   90.00
#
_symmetry.space_group_name_H-M   'P 1'
#
loop_
_entity.id
_entity.type
_entity.pdbx_description
1 polymer ?
#
loop_
_entity_poly.entity_id
_entity_poly.type
_entity_poly.pdbx_seq_one_letter_code
_entity_poly.pdbx_strand_id
1 'polypeptide(L)'
;MHYDDYYNFSRRILIANNEIVKFFKKSHQGKALLEKYTKDLKIEGGGLKSWVETRWMTMFESADSIWHLKLALEKVANENSNIITSKSVLKSINARGFFHDVNLLLKVLDLLKKTVLSVEASNTNYADCFIALIRLANAIKQIPVERGLVGF
;
A
#
# COMPACT_ATOMS: atom_id res chain seq x y z
N MET A 1 -6.65 18.74 -18.03
CA MET A 1 -5.25 18.52 -17.60
C MET A 1 -5.25 18.09 -16.13
N HIS A 2 -5.70 16.87 -15.81
CA HIS A 2 -5.91 16.45 -14.41
C HIS A 2 -5.85 14.92 -14.14
N TYR A 3 -5.78 14.07 -15.18
CA TYR A 3 -5.76 12.61 -15.04
C TYR A 3 -4.35 12.04 -14.85
N ASP A 4 -3.33 12.66 -15.46
CA ASP A 4 -1.94 12.21 -15.37
C ASP A 4 -1.39 12.29 -13.94
N ASP A 5 -1.75 13.33 -13.16
CA ASP A 5 -1.20 13.52 -11.81
C ASP A 5 -1.62 12.43 -10.81
N TYR A 6 -2.84 11.91 -10.91
CA TYR A 6 -3.36 10.85 -10.03
C TYR A 6 -2.86 9.45 -10.41
N TYR A 7 -2.80 9.13 -11.71
CA TYR A 7 -2.16 7.91 -12.19
C TYR A 7 -0.69 7.87 -11.78
N ASN A 8 -0.03 9.03 -11.79
CA ASN A 8 1.33 9.16 -11.30
C ASN A 8 1.43 8.97 -9.77
N PHE A 9 0.41 9.30 -8.96
CA PHE A 9 0.47 9.13 -7.49
C PHE A 9 0.45 7.65 -7.07
N SER A 10 -0.61 6.92 -7.42
CA SER A 10 -0.76 5.51 -7.00
C SER A 10 0.33 4.62 -7.58
N ARG A 11 0.70 4.85 -8.85
CA ARG A 11 1.77 4.10 -9.53
C ARG A 11 3.12 4.33 -8.86
N ARG A 12 3.45 5.57 -8.45
CA ARG A 12 4.70 5.87 -7.72
C ARG A 12 4.80 5.08 -6.41
N ILE A 13 3.71 5.04 -5.63
CA ILE A 13 3.65 4.28 -4.37
C ILE A 13 3.82 2.78 -4.64
N LEU A 14 3.09 2.23 -5.61
CA LEU A 14 3.14 0.80 -5.91
C LEU A 14 4.51 0.36 -6.47
N ILE A 15 5.18 1.21 -7.25
CA ILE A 15 6.57 0.97 -7.67
C ILE A 15 7.49 0.91 -6.45
N ALA A 16 7.39 1.88 -5.53
CA ALA A 16 8.18 1.88 -4.31
C ALA A 16 7.90 0.64 -3.42
N ASN A 17 6.64 0.24 -3.28
CA ASN A 17 6.26 -1.01 -2.60
C ASN A 17 6.95 -2.22 -3.23
N ASN A 18 6.94 -2.33 -4.56
CA ASN A 18 7.60 -3.41 -5.28
C ASN A 18 9.12 -3.40 -5.11
N GLU A 19 9.76 -2.23 -5.04
CA GLU A 19 11.19 -2.12 -4.74
C GLU A 19 11.52 -2.61 -3.33
N ILE A 20 10.72 -2.22 -2.33
CA ILE A 20 10.84 -2.70 -0.95
C ILE A 20 10.70 -4.23 -0.92
N VAL A 21 9.62 -4.77 -1.50
CA VAL A 21 9.36 -6.21 -1.54
C VAL A 21 10.51 -6.96 -2.23
N LYS A 22 10.98 -6.45 -3.38
CA LYS A 22 12.07 -7.05 -4.14
C LYS A 22 13.37 -7.08 -3.35
N PHE A 23 13.68 -6.00 -2.63
CA PHE A 23 14.86 -5.94 -1.78
C PHE A 23 14.78 -6.96 -0.64
N PHE A 24 13.71 -6.96 0.15
CA PHE A 24 13.58 -7.86 1.29
C PHE A 24 13.43 -9.33 0.89
N LYS A 25 12.91 -9.65 -0.30
CA LYS A 25 12.92 -11.03 -0.82
C LYS A 25 14.31 -11.52 -1.23
N LYS A 26 15.20 -10.61 -1.66
CA LYS A 26 16.56 -10.95 -2.12
C LYS A 26 17.60 -10.88 -1.00
N SER A 27 17.46 -9.97 -0.05
CA SER A 27 18.38 -9.83 1.08
C SER A 27 18.02 -10.84 2.17
N HIS A 28 18.81 -11.90 2.31
CA HIS A 28 18.62 -12.90 3.38
C HIS A 28 18.66 -12.26 4.78
N GLN A 29 19.64 -11.38 5.02
CA GLN A 29 19.78 -10.67 6.30
C GLN A 29 18.61 -9.70 6.52
N GLY A 30 18.23 -8.92 5.49
CA GLY A 30 17.10 -7.99 5.59
C GLY A 30 15.79 -8.72 5.87
N LYS A 31 15.55 -9.85 5.21
CA LYS A 31 14.39 -10.71 5.44
C LYS A 31 14.33 -11.22 6.88
N ALA A 32 15.45 -11.77 7.38
CA ALA A 32 15.52 -12.32 8.73
C ALA A 32 15.27 -11.24 9.80
N LEU A 33 15.81 -10.04 9.61
CA LEU A 33 15.56 -8.90 10.51
C LEU A 33 14.11 -8.45 10.47
N LEU A 34 13.51 -8.36 9.27
CA LEU A 34 12.10 -8.00 9.13
C LEU A 34 11.20 -9.02 9.85
N GLU A 35 11.44 -10.32 9.65
CA GLU A 35 10.69 -11.38 10.32
C GLU A 35 10.88 -11.36 11.84
N LYS A 36 12.10 -11.10 12.32
CA LYS A 36 12.40 -10.92 13.75
C LYS A 36 11.59 -9.76 14.32
N TYR A 37 11.68 -8.57 13.73
CA TYR A 37 10.97 -7.40 14.24
C TYR A 37 9.46 -7.51 14.11
N THR A 38 8.95 -8.19 13.09
CA THR A 38 7.51 -8.50 12.97
C THR A 38 7.04 -9.32 14.16
N LYS A 39 7.80 -10.34 14.56
CA LYS A 39 7.52 -11.17 15.75
C LYS A 39 7.65 -10.37 17.05
N ASP A 40 8.74 -9.62 17.21
CA ASP A 40 9.01 -8.83 18.41
C ASP A 40 7.93 -7.77 18.64
N LEU A 41 7.43 -7.16 17.57
CA LEU A 41 6.35 -6.15 17.60
C LEU A 41 4.94 -6.77 17.64
N LYS A 42 4.83 -8.11 17.65
CA LYS A 42 3.56 -8.85 17.63
C LYS A 42 2.64 -8.42 16.49
N ILE A 43 3.21 -8.12 15.32
CA ILE A 43 2.44 -7.77 14.14
C ILE A 43 1.83 -9.05 13.57
N GLU A 44 0.51 -9.12 13.58
CA GLU A 44 -0.24 -10.21 12.98
C GLU A 44 -0.38 -10.03 11.47
N GLY A 45 -0.42 -11.14 10.73
CA GLY A 45 -0.64 -11.13 9.28
C GLY A 45 0.42 -11.87 8.47
N GLY A 46 0.36 -11.68 7.16
CA GLY A 46 1.30 -12.28 6.20
C GLY A 46 2.54 -11.42 5.95
N GLY A 47 3.51 -11.97 5.21
CA GLY A 47 4.68 -11.21 4.75
C GLY A 47 4.41 -10.28 3.57
N LEU A 48 5.44 -9.54 3.16
CA LEU A 48 5.42 -8.60 2.03
C LEU A 48 4.88 -9.21 0.72
N LYS A 49 3.95 -8.48 0.08
CA LYS A 49 3.30 -8.85 -1.18
C LYS A 49 3.67 -7.88 -2.31
N SER A 50 3.91 -8.43 -3.50
CA SER A 50 4.22 -7.66 -4.70
C SER A 50 2.97 -7.38 -5.52
N TRP A 51 2.92 -6.19 -6.11
CA TRP A 51 1.91 -5.79 -7.09
C TRP A 51 2.28 -6.24 -8.51
N VAL A 52 1.29 -6.69 -9.27
CA VAL A 52 1.36 -6.98 -10.70
C VAL A 52 0.31 -6.15 -11.44
N GLU A 53 0.73 -5.41 -12.48
CA GLU A 53 -0.12 -4.42 -13.18
C GLU A 53 -1.42 -5.01 -13.75
N THR A 54 -1.39 -6.26 -14.21
CA THR A 54 -2.57 -6.95 -14.78
C THR A 54 -3.54 -7.50 -13.74
N ARG A 55 -3.21 -7.46 -12.44
CA ARG A 55 -3.99 -8.09 -11.37
C ARG A 55 -4.35 -7.06 -10.30
N TRP A 56 -5.50 -6.41 -10.47
CA TRP A 56 -5.95 -5.31 -9.59
C TRP A 56 -5.95 -5.67 -8.10
N MET A 57 -6.32 -6.89 -7.72
CA MET A 57 -6.35 -7.33 -6.32
C MET A 57 -4.96 -7.31 -5.67
N THR A 58 -3.89 -7.51 -6.45
CA THR A 58 -2.51 -7.46 -5.93
C THR A 58 -2.07 -6.04 -5.57
N MET A 59 -2.75 -4.99 -6.08
CA MET A 59 -2.53 -3.61 -5.61
C MET A 59 -2.91 -3.48 -4.14
N PHE A 60 -4.10 -3.98 -3.79
CA PHE A 60 -4.59 -3.99 -2.41
C PHE A 60 -3.63 -4.78 -1.52
N GLU A 61 -3.32 -6.03 -1.89
CA GLU A 61 -2.43 -6.89 -1.10
C GLU A 61 -1.04 -6.27 -0.90
N SER A 62 -0.50 -5.61 -1.92
CA SER A 62 0.80 -4.96 -1.84
C SER A 62 0.79 -3.78 -0.87
N ALA A 63 -0.15 -2.84 -1.04
CA ALA A 63 -0.30 -1.69 -0.15
C ALA A 63 -0.60 -2.12 1.30
N ASP A 64 -1.49 -3.09 1.46
CA ASP A 64 -1.87 -3.66 2.74
C ASP A 64 -0.68 -4.28 3.49
N SER A 65 0.13 -5.09 2.80
CA SER A 65 1.31 -5.71 3.41
C SER A 65 2.39 -4.71 3.82
N ILE A 66 2.57 -3.62 3.06
CA ILE A 66 3.53 -2.55 3.38
C ILE A 66 3.05 -1.75 4.58
N TRP A 67 1.75 -1.43 4.64
CA TRP A 67 1.15 -0.71 5.75
C TRP A 67 1.19 -1.52 7.04
N HIS A 68 0.80 -2.80 7.00
CA HIS A 68 0.83 -3.68 8.17
C HIS A 68 2.25 -3.88 8.72
N LEU A 69 3.25 -3.98 7.84
CA LEU A 69 4.65 -4.16 8.24
C LEU A 69 5.40 -2.85 8.50
N LYS A 70 4.71 -1.70 8.49
CA LYS A 70 5.30 -0.37 8.66
C LYS A 70 6.31 -0.30 9.81
N LEU A 71 5.89 -0.65 11.02
CA LEU A 71 6.72 -0.52 12.21
C LEU A 71 7.99 -1.40 12.13
N ALA A 72 7.87 -2.60 11.57
CA ALA A 72 9.01 -3.48 11.38
C ALA A 72 9.96 -2.95 10.29
N LEU A 73 9.42 -2.41 9.19
CA LEU A 73 10.20 -1.78 8.11
C LEU A 73 10.97 -0.56 8.62
N GLU A 74 10.31 0.33 9.36
CA GLU A 74 10.93 1.50 10.00
C GLU A 74 12.04 1.05 10.96
N LYS A 75 11.81 0.00 11.75
CA LYS A 75 12.81 -0.52 12.68
C LYS A 75 14.06 -1.07 11.98
N VAL A 76 13.91 -1.85 10.90
CA VAL A 76 15.07 -2.28 10.08
C VAL A 76 15.80 -1.06 9.51
N ALA A 77 15.07 -0.09 8.97
CA ALA A 77 15.67 1.10 8.37
C ALA A 77 16.42 1.98 9.38
N ASN A 78 15.93 2.06 10.62
CA ASN A 78 16.55 2.89 11.66
C ASN A 78 17.71 2.19 12.38
N GLU A 79 17.55 0.91 12.72
CA GLU A 79 18.54 0.18 13.53
C GLU A 79 19.58 -0.57 12.67
N ASN A 80 19.25 -0.88 11.42
CA ASN A 80 20.08 -1.70 10.53
C ASN A 80 20.15 -1.12 9.11
N SER A 81 20.21 0.21 8.98
CA SER A 81 20.25 0.92 7.69
C SER A 81 21.34 0.40 6.75
N ASN A 82 22.48 -0.05 7.29
CA ASN A 82 23.60 -0.62 6.53
C ASN A 82 23.26 -1.94 5.81
N ILE A 83 22.24 -2.67 6.29
CA ILE A 83 21.74 -3.88 5.62
C ILE A 83 20.91 -3.51 4.39
N ILE A 84 20.23 -2.35 4.41
CA ILE A 84 19.46 -1.82 3.28
C ILE A 84 20.39 -1.14 2.28
N THR A 85 21.04 -1.95 1.44
CA THR A 85 21.99 -1.47 0.43
C THR A 85 21.33 -0.66 -0.69
N SER A 86 20.01 -0.79 -0.87
CA SER A 86 19.26 0.00 -1.84
C SER A 86 18.92 1.39 -1.28
N LYS A 87 19.54 2.43 -1.86
CA LYS A 87 19.26 3.83 -1.52
C LYS A 87 17.79 4.21 -1.77
N SER A 88 17.14 3.67 -2.80
CA SER A 88 15.74 3.98 -3.10
C SER A 88 14.80 3.40 -2.04
N VAL A 89 15.06 2.16 -1.59
CA VAL A 89 14.28 1.49 -0.54
C VAL A 89 14.41 2.24 0.78
N LEU A 90 15.64 2.58 1.18
CA LEU A 90 15.89 3.33 2.41
C LEU A 90 15.24 4.72 2.35
N LYS A 91 15.34 5.40 1.21
CA LYS A 91 14.68 6.70 0.99
C LYS A 91 13.16 6.59 1.10
N SER A 92 12.54 5.58 0.49
CA SER A 92 11.09 5.39 0.55
C SER A 92 10.61 5.13 1.98
N ILE A 93 11.26 4.23 2.73
CA ILE A 93 10.88 3.92 4.12
C ILE A 93 11.04 5.15 5.02
N ASN A 94 12.10 5.94 4.84
CA ASN A 94 12.38 7.11 5.68
C ASN A 94 11.71 8.41 5.20
N ALA A 95 11.04 8.40 4.04
CA ALA A 95 10.39 9.59 3.51
C ALA A 95 9.20 9.99 4.39
N ARG A 96 9.19 11.25 4.85
CA ARG A 96 8.05 11.84 5.53
C ARG A 96 6.83 11.73 4.62
N GLY A 97 5.82 10.98 5.04
CA GLY A 97 4.57 10.82 4.32
C GLY A 97 4.44 9.54 3.50
N PHE A 98 5.51 8.77 3.23
CA PHE A 98 5.40 7.55 2.40
C PHE A 98 4.33 6.58 2.93
N PHE A 99 4.39 6.23 4.22
CA PHE A 99 3.37 5.36 4.82
C PHE A 99 2.00 6.02 4.91
N HIS A 100 1.92 7.35 5.06
CA HIS A 100 0.64 8.07 5.00
C HIS A 100 -0.01 7.92 3.62
N ASP A 101 0.78 8.07 2.56
CA ASP A 101 0.33 7.89 1.18
C ASP A 101 -0.09 6.45 0.90
N VAL A 102 0.66 5.46 1.41
CA VAL A 102 0.26 4.04 1.36
C VAL A 102 -1.10 3.83 2.03
N ASN A 103 -1.32 4.41 3.22
CA ASN A 103 -2.59 4.30 3.93
C ASN A 103 -3.74 4.98 3.18
N LEU A 104 -3.50 6.16 2.59
CA LEU A 104 -4.50 6.85 1.78
C LEU A 104 -4.90 6.00 0.56
N LEU A 105 -3.90 5.43 -0.13
CA LEU A 105 -4.14 4.49 -1.23
C LEU A 105 -4.92 3.26 -0.76
N LEU A 106 -4.57 2.70 0.40
CA LEU A 106 -5.23 1.52 0.97
C LEU A 106 -6.70 1.77 1.27
N LYS A 107 -7.07 2.95 1.81
CA LYS A 107 -8.48 3.33 2.04
C LYS A 107 -9.31 3.32 0.75
N VAL A 108 -8.74 3.82 -0.35
CA VAL A 108 -9.42 3.81 -1.66
C VAL A 108 -9.52 2.38 -2.22
N LEU A 109 -8.43 1.61 -2.14
CA LEU A 109 -8.40 0.22 -2.62
C LEU A 109 -9.33 -0.71 -1.83
N ASP A 110 -9.48 -0.49 -0.52
CA ASP A 110 -10.40 -1.26 0.34
C ASP A 110 -11.86 -1.03 -0.07
N LEU A 111 -12.25 0.23 -0.32
CA LEU A 111 -13.57 0.57 -0.84
C LEU A 111 -13.82 -0.10 -2.19
N LEU A 112 -12.86 0.02 -3.12
CA LEU A 112 -12.94 -0.63 -4.44
C LEU A 112 -13.11 -2.14 -4.31
N LYS A 113 -12.28 -2.79 -3.48
CA LYS A 113 -12.33 -4.23 -3.25
C LYS A 113 -13.69 -4.66 -2.70
N LYS A 114 -14.21 -3.98 -1.68
CA LYS A 114 -15.51 -4.28 -1.09
C LYS A 114 -16.66 -4.10 -2.09
N THR A 115 -16.63 -3.03 -2.89
CA THR A 115 -17.63 -2.77 -3.91
C THR A 115 -17.63 -3.85 -5.00
N VAL A 116 -16.46 -4.20 -5.54
CA VAL A 116 -16.33 -5.24 -6.58
C VAL A 116 -16.80 -6.60 -6.05
N LEU A 117 -16.31 -7.02 -4.87
CA LEU A 117 -16.73 -8.29 -4.28
C LEU A 117 -18.23 -8.34 -4.00
N SER A 118 -18.83 -7.22 -3.58
CA SER A 118 -20.27 -7.15 -3.35
C SER A 118 -21.08 -7.37 -4.62
N VAL A 119 -20.63 -6.82 -5.76
CA VAL A 119 -21.36 -6.98 -7.03
C VAL A 119 -21.10 -8.35 -7.67
N GLU A 120 -19.89 -8.89 -7.54
CA GLU A 120 -19.54 -10.23 -8.03
C GLU A 120 -20.26 -11.36 -7.27
N ALA A 121 -20.46 -11.20 -5.96
CA ALA A 121 -21.06 -12.23 -5.11
C ALA A 121 -22.59 -12.33 -5.22
N SER A 122 -23.23 -11.39 -5.92
CA SER A 122 -24.69 -11.33 -6.05
C SER A 122 -25.09 -11.53 -7.51
N ASN A 123 -26.33 -11.96 -7.74
CA ASN A 123 -26.90 -12.07 -9.08
C ASN A 123 -27.27 -10.68 -9.62
N THR A 124 -26.27 -9.80 -9.71
CA THR A 124 -26.41 -8.38 -10.03
C THR A 124 -26.68 -8.15 -11.49
N ASN A 125 -27.50 -7.15 -11.76
CA ASN A 125 -27.67 -6.61 -13.11
C ASN A 125 -26.90 -5.28 -13.26
N TYR A 126 -26.95 -4.71 -14.46
CA TYR A 126 -26.26 -3.45 -14.75
C TYR A 126 -26.70 -2.27 -13.87
N ALA A 127 -27.96 -2.23 -13.43
CA ALA A 127 -28.46 -1.17 -12.54
C ALA A 127 -27.84 -1.29 -11.13
N ASP A 128 -27.66 -2.51 -10.62
CA ASP A 128 -26.99 -2.73 -9.34
C ASP A 128 -25.52 -2.27 -9.40
N CYS A 129 -24.82 -2.57 -10.50
CA CYS A 129 -23.48 -2.07 -10.75
C CYS A 129 -23.43 -0.53 -10.79
N PHE A 130 -24.40 0.11 -11.46
CA PHE A 130 -24.48 1.57 -11.50
C PHE A 130 -24.69 2.19 -10.10
N ILE A 131 -25.58 1.61 -9.29
CA ILE A 131 -25.80 2.03 -7.89
C ILE A 131 -24.52 1.84 -7.06
N ALA A 132 -23.82 0.72 -7.25
CA ALA A 132 -22.55 0.44 -6.58
C ALA A 132 -21.48 1.48 -6.92
N LEU A 133 -21.39 1.91 -8.18
CA LEU A 133 -20.48 2.99 -8.62
C LEU A 133 -20.83 4.33 -7.98
N ILE A 134 -22.12 4.70 -7.89
CA ILE A 134 -22.54 5.94 -7.21
C ILE A 134 -22.16 5.90 -5.73
N ARG A 135 -22.42 4.78 -5.05
CA ARG A 135 -22.07 4.60 -3.63
C ARG A 135 -20.57 4.69 -3.41
N LEU A 136 -19.78 4.06 -4.28
CA LEU A 136 -18.32 4.12 -4.26
C LEU A 136 -17.82 5.57 -4.44
N ALA A 137 -18.33 6.29 -5.43
CA ALA A 137 -17.96 7.69 -5.67
C ALA A 137 -18.27 8.58 -4.45
N ASN A 138 -19.43 8.37 -3.82
CA ASN A 138 -19.80 9.07 -2.60
C ASN A 138 -18.86 8.71 -1.44
N ALA A 139 -18.54 7.42 -1.25
CA ALA A 139 -17.62 6.98 -0.20
C ALA A 139 -16.20 7.57 -0.36
N ILE A 140 -15.68 7.61 -1.60
CA ILE A 140 -14.38 8.23 -1.90
C ILE A 140 -14.39 9.72 -1.54
N LYS A 141 -15.48 10.43 -1.86
CA LYS A 141 -15.63 11.87 -1.54
C LYS A 141 -15.58 12.15 -0.02
N GLN A 142 -15.95 11.18 0.81
CA GLN A 142 -15.96 11.30 2.27
C GLN A 142 -14.63 10.88 2.92
N ILE A 143 -13.64 10.40 2.16
CA ILE A 143 -12.31 10.11 2.73
C ILE A 143 -11.72 11.43 3.21
N PRO A 144 -11.37 11.55 4.51
CA PRO A 144 -10.80 12.79 5.02
C PRO A 144 -9.46 13.05 4.33
N VAL A 145 -9.37 14.18 3.64
CA VAL A 145 -8.10 14.72 3.18
C VAL A 145 -7.49 15.41 4.38
N GLU A 146 -6.67 14.70 5.14
CA GLU A 146 -5.85 15.32 6.20
C GLU A 146 -4.85 16.27 5.53
N ARG A 147 -5.26 17.54 5.38
CA ARG A 147 -4.38 18.65 4.98
C ARG A 147 -3.48 19.03 6.15
N GLY A 148 -2.58 18.13 6.53
CA GLY A 148 -1.56 18.38 7.54
C GLY A 148 -0.29 17.69 7.10
N LEU A 149 0.72 18.48 6.72
CA LEU A 149 2.05 18.11 6.18
C LEU A 149 2.28 18.37 4.69
N VAL A 150 1.59 19.34 4.08
CA VAL A 150 2.10 19.99 2.86
C VAL A 150 3.08 21.09 3.27
N GLY A 151 4.28 20.66 3.67
CA GLY A 151 5.49 21.48 3.52
C GLY A 151 6.23 20.91 2.32
N PHE A 152 6.05 21.54 1.16
CA PHE A 152 6.90 21.31 -0.01
C PHE A 152 8.35 21.66 0.32
#